data_AF-A0A0X8GNM5-F1
#
_entry.id   AF-A0A0X8GNM5-F1
#
_cell.length_a   1.000
_cell.length_b   1.000
_cell.length_c   1.000
_cell.angle_alpha   90.00
_cell.angle_beta   90.00
_cell.angle_gamma   90.00
#
_symmetry.space_group_name_H-M   'P 1'
#
loop_
_entity.id
_entity.type
_entity.pdbx_description
1 polymer ?
#
loop_
_entity_poly.entity_id
_entity_poly.type
_entity_poly.pdbx_seq_one_letter_code
_entity_poly.pdbx_strand_id
1 'polypeptide(L)'
;MSDLPVPSETGASGTQVAGSSEPLSVDPNPPIHGLPITQTMEVLAATRARSFGGEVAASLIAGSFTQMSHDLEVTRCDLRIRDEQLQKTHQELGDAKVTIATLRERVGAISRAQHLKQLSVFVGTAILGVAVDLYKNNIEKPSYLLGIVGVVLLLATWLTKREGADE
;
A
#
# COMPACT_ATOMS: atom_id res chain seq x y z
N MET A 1 -6.19 -18.30 -32.69
CA MET A 1 -6.50 -16.87 -32.49
C MET A 1 -8.01 -16.77 -32.51
N SER A 2 -8.77 -16.51 -31.45
CA SER A 2 -8.45 -16.13 -30.08
C SER A 2 -9.76 -16.37 -29.30
N ASP A 3 -9.78 -17.36 -28.41
CA ASP A 3 -10.92 -17.59 -27.49
C ASP A 3 -10.40 -17.29 -26.08
N LEU A 4 -10.14 -16.00 -25.85
CA LEU A 4 -9.72 -15.49 -24.54
C LEU A 4 -10.97 -14.95 -23.84
N PRO A 5 -11.31 -15.45 -22.64
CA PRO A 5 -12.44 -14.93 -21.89
C PRO A 5 -12.16 -13.48 -21.50
N VAL A 6 -13.07 -12.59 -21.86
CA VAL A 6 -13.02 -11.18 -21.46
C VAL A 6 -13.42 -11.11 -19.98
N PRO A 7 -12.57 -10.58 -19.08
CA PRO A 7 -12.91 -10.46 -17.67
C PRO A 7 -13.99 -9.37 -17.50
N SER A 8 -15.24 -9.78 -17.30
CA SER A 8 -16.39 -8.86 -17.20
C SER A 8 -16.61 -8.28 -15.80
N GLU A 9 -15.94 -8.80 -14.78
CA GLU A 9 -16.18 -8.38 -13.39
C GLU A 9 -14.87 -8.06 -12.68
N THR A 10 -14.42 -6.81 -12.84
CA THR A 10 -13.44 -6.24 -11.91
C THR A 10 -14.20 -5.92 -10.62
N GLY A 11 -13.82 -6.56 -9.50
CA GLY A 11 -14.44 -6.39 -8.17
C GLY A 11 -14.32 -5.00 -7.55
N ALA A 12 -14.19 -3.94 -8.36
CA ALA A 12 -14.06 -2.55 -7.96
C ALA A 12 -15.40 -1.92 -7.51
N SER A 13 -16.54 -2.58 -7.70
CA SER A 13 -17.88 -2.06 -7.36
C SER A 13 -18.27 -2.23 -5.88
N GLY A 14 -17.44 -2.88 -5.06
CA GLY A 14 -17.72 -3.08 -3.63
C GLY A 14 -18.88 -4.03 -3.34
N THR A 15 -19.42 -4.71 -4.35
CA THR A 15 -20.45 -5.75 -4.18
C THR A 15 -19.78 -7.10 -3.99
N GLN A 16 -19.42 -7.42 -2.74
CA GLN A 16 -18.99 -8.78 -2.41
C GLN A 16 -20.23 -9.67 -2.36
N VAL A 17 -20.27 -10.71 -3.20
CA VAL A 17 -21.22 -11.81 -3.04
C VAL A 17 -20.74 -12.65 -1.86
N ALA A 18 -21.59 -12.84 -0.86
CA ALA A 18 -21.29 -13.70 0.28
C ALA A 18 -20.94 -15.10 -0.26
N GLY A 19 -19.72 -15.56 0.01
CA GLY A 19 -19.27 -16.87 -0.42
C GLY A 19 -20.22 -17.95 0.07
N SER A 20 -20.67 -18.80 -0.86
CA SER A 20 -21.38 -20.03 -0.54
C SER A 20 -20.52 -20.83 0.43
N SER A 21 -21.02 -21.05 1.64
CA SER A 21 -20.44 -21.98 2.59
C SER A 21 -20.77 -23.41 2.16
N GLU A 22 -20.31 -23.80 0.97
CA GLU A 22 -20.26 -25.22 0.66
C GLU A 22 -19.11 -25.76 1.53
N PRO A 23 -19.38 -26.65 2.49
CA PRO A 23 -18.32 -27.27 3.25
C PRO A 23 -17.45 -28.01 2.24
N LEU A 24 -16.18 -27.59 2.10
CA LEU A 24 -15.20 -28.39 1.38
C LEU A 24 -15.34 -29.82 1.90
N SER A 25 -15.70 -30.75 1.02
CA SER A 25 -15.65 -32.16 1.38
C SER A 25 -14.23 -32.43 1.83
N VAL A 26 -14.07 -32.75 3.11
CA VAL A 26 -12.80 -33.25 3.63
C VAL A 26 -12.48 -34.46 2.77
N ASP A 27 -11.47 -34.33 1.91
CA ASP A 27 -10.97 -35.44 1.14
C ASP A 27 -10.66 -36.57 2.14
N PRO A 28 -11.30 -37.74 2.04
CA PRO A 28 -11.12 -38.82 3.00
C PRO A 28 -9.70 -39.39 2.99
N ASN A 29 -8.85 -38.96 2.07
CA ASN A 29 -7.45 -39.35 2.03
C ASN A 29 -6.65 -38.64 3.14
N PRO A 30 -6.10 -39.40 4.10
CA PRO A 30 -5.12 -38.86 5.04
C PRO A 30 -3.98 -38.24 4.24
N PRO A 31 -3.42 -37.09 4.65
CA PRO A 31 -2.34 -36.39 3.93
C PRO A 31 -1.01 -37.19 3.83
N ILE A 32 -1.01 -38.45 4.27
CA ILE A 32 0.14 -39.35 4.35
C ILE A 32 0.10 -40.43 3.23
N HIS A 33 -1.06 -40.63 2.56
CA HIS A 33 -1.17 -41.51 1.39
C HIS A 33 -0.65 -40.79 0.15
N GLY A 34 0.66 -40.83 -0.06
CA GLY A 34 1.31 -40.22 -1.22
C GLY A 34 2.80 -39.96 -1.04
N LEU A 35 3.32 -40.07 0.20
CA LEU A 35 4.75 -40.01 0.45
C LEU A 35 5.41 -41.33 0.02
N PRO A 36 6.53 -41.30 -0.72
CA PRO A 36 7.19 -42.50 -1.23
C PRO A 36 7.63 -43.48 -0.12
N ILE A 37 7.69 -43.03 1.12
CA ILE A 37 8.02 -43.83 2.31
C ILE A 37 6.88 -44.81 2.66
N THR A 38 5.62 -44.42 2.56
CA THR A 38 4.50 -45.32 2.91
C THR A 38 4.35 -46.44 1.90
N GLN A 39 4.47 -46.12 0.61
CA GLN A 39 4.41 -47.09 -0.47
C GLN A 39 5.60 -48.06 -0.45
N THR A 40 6.81 -47.59 -0.11
CA THR A 40 7.97 -48.46 0.06
C THR A 40 7.85 -49.35 1.30
N MET A 41 7.33 -48.84 2.42
CA MET A 41 7.05 -49.66 3.62
C MET A 41 5.98 -50.72 3.36
N GLU A 42 4.91 -50.39 2.62
CA GLU A 42 3.85 -51.33 2.25
C GLU A 42 4.38 -52.45 1.34
N VAL A 43 5.20 -52.11 0.34
CA VAL A 43 5.84 -53.09 -0.56
C VAL A 43 6.87 -53.95 0.17
N LEU A 44 7.65 -53.38 1.09
CA LEU A 44 8.62 -54.10 1.92
C LEU A 44 7.95 -55.04 2.94
N ALA A 45 6.85 -54.59 3.56
CA ALA A 45 6.06 -55.39 4.49
C ALA A 45 5.38 -56.57 3.78
N ALA A 46 4.87 -56.36 2.57
CA ALA A 46 4.24 -57.40 1.75
C ALA A 46 5.24 -58.46 1.25
N THR A 47 6.49 -58.09 0.98
CA THR A 47 7.49 -59.00 0.39
C THR A 47 8.33 -59.76 1.41
N ARG A 48 8.54 -59.25 2.64
CA ARG A 48 9.48 -59.85 3.61
C ARG A 48 9.09 -59.70 5.09
N ALA A 49 7.82 -59.95 5.44
CA ALA A 49 7.32 -59.87 6.83
C ALA A 49 8.11 -60.70 7.87
N ARG A 50 8.69 -61.84 7.48
CA ARG A 50 9.38 -62.76 8.42
C ARG A 50 10.86 -62.39 8.69
N SER A 51 11.44 -61.48 7.91
CA SER A 51 12.85 -61.05 8.03
C SER A 51 13.00 -59.61 8.52
N PHE A 52 11.90 -58.91 8.81
CA PHE A 52 11.91 -57.69 9.61
C PHE A 52 12.23 -58.05 11.06
N GLY A 53 13.50 -58.39 11.33
CA GLY A 53 14.02 -58.35 12.68
C GLY A 53 13.91 -56.92 13.22
N GLY A 54 13.70 -56.78 14.53
CA GLY A 54 13.45 -55.47 15.17
C GLY A 54 14.49 -54.39 14.85
N GLU A 55 15.69 -54.78 14.46
CA GLU A 55 16.80 -53.90 14.07
C GLU A 55 16.55 -53.11 12.77
N VAL A 56 15.94 -53.73 11.75
CA VAL A 56 15.64 -53.06 10.46
C VAL A 56 14.42 -52.13 10.59
N ALA A 57 13.41 -52.55 11.37
CA ALA A 57 12.28 -51.68 11.68
C ALA A 57 12.72 -50.46 12.51
N ALA A 58 13.60 -50.67 13.49
CA ALA A 58 14.16 -49.59 14.31
C ALA A 58 15.00 -48.60 13.49
N SER A 59 15.83 -49.07 12.54
CA SER A 59 16.63 -48.18 11.70
C SER A 59 15.77 -47.35 10.75
N LEU A 60 14.67 -47.91 10.23
CA LEU A 60 13.73 -47.20 9.38
C LEU A 60 12.96 -46.12 10.16
N ILE A 61 12.52 -46.45 11.38
CA ILE A 61 11.89 -45.48 12.30
C ILE A 61 12.90 -44.39 12.69
N ALA A 62 14.14 -44.74 13.01
CA ALA A 62 15.18 -43.76 13.33
C ALA A 62 15.48 -42.83 12.15
N GLY A 63 15.52 -43.37 10.93
CA GLY A 63 15.68 -42.61 9.70
C GLY A 63 14.54 -41.64 9.45
N SER A 64 13.28 -42.07 9.62
CA SER A 64 12.11 -41.20 9.44
C SER A 64 12.06 -40.09 10.50
N PHE A 65 12.37 -40.38 11.76
CA PHE A 65 12.48 -39.35 12.80
C PHE A 65 13.60 -38.34 12.52
N THR A 66 14.74 -38.80 11.98
CA THR A 66 15.85 -37.92 11.60
C THR A 66 15.42 -36.97 10.48
N GLN A 67 14.78 -37.52 9.44
CA GLN A 67 14.27 -36.71 8.32
C GLN A 67 13.19 -35.72 8.78
N MET A 68 12.23 -36.17 9.60
CA MET A 68 11.17 -35.31 10.11
C MET A 68 11.71 -34.20 11.03
N SER A 69 12.76 -34.48 11.81
CA SER A 69 13.44 -33.47 12.62
C SER A 69 14.13 -32.41 11.75
N HIS A 70 14.78 -32.85 10.67
CA HIS A 70 15.39 -31.95 9.71
C HIS A 70 14.35 -31.08 8.99
N ASP A 71 13.27 -31.66 8.51
CA ASP A 71 12.18 -30.92 7.86
C ASP A 71 11.56 -29.89 8.80
N LEU A 72 11.39 -30.24 10.08
CA LEU A 72 10.88 -29.32 11.10
C LEU A 72 11.84 -28.14 11.32
N GLU A 73 13.15 -28.39 11.36
CA GLU A 73 14.16 -27.35 11.48
C GLU A 73 14.20 -26.42 10.26
N VAL A 74 14.14 -26.98 9.05
CA VAL A 74 14.03 -26.21 7.80
C VAL A 74 12.77 -25.35 7.80
N THR A 75 11.63 -25.94 8.17
CA THR A 75 10.35 -25.22 8.22
C THR A 75 10.39 -24.09 9.25
N ARG A 76 11.02 -24.29 10.40
CA ARG A 76 11.22 -23.22 11.40
C ARG A 76 12.10 -22.09 10.87
N CYS A 77 13.15 -22.42 10.13
CA CYS A 77 14.01 -21.43 9.49
C CYS A 77 13.23 -20.60 8.46
N ASP A 78 12.46 -21.26 7.61
CA ASP A 78 11.63 -20.60 6.59
C ASP A 78 10.56 -19.69 7.20
N LEU A 79 9.91 -20.14 8.28
CA LEU A 79 8.95 -19.32 9.02
C LEU A 79 9.60 -18.05 9.57
N ARG A 80 10.80 -18.17 10.14
CA ARG A 80 11.53 -17.01 10.65
C ARG A 80 11.89 -16.02 9.55
N ILE A 81 12.36 -16.50 8.40
CA ILE A 81 12.69 -15.65 7.24
C ILE A 81 11.42 -14.94 6.73
N ARG A 82 10.29 -15.65 6.66
CA ARG A 82 9.00 -15.08 6.25
C ARG A 82 8.54 -13.99 7.23
N ASP A 83 8.66 -14.22 8.54
CA ASP A 83 8.30 -13.23 9.56
C ASP A 83 9.18 -11.98 9.47
N GLU A 84 10.49 -12.14 9.26
CA GLU A 84 11.42 -11.02 9.06
C GLU A 84 11.07 -10.20 7.80
N GLN A 85 10.68 -10.87 6.70
CA GLN A 85 10.23 -10.21 5.48
C GLN A 85 8.89 -9.48 5.67
N LEU A 86 7.94 -10.10 6.38
CA LEU A 86 6.67 -9.46 6.72
C LEU A 86 6.88 -8.21 7.56
N GLN A 87 7.73 -8.29 8.58
CA GLN A 87 8.04 -7.13 9.42
C GLN A 87 8.70 -6.00 8.61
N LYS A 88 9.63 -6.33 7.72
CA LYS A 88 10.28 -5.35 6.84
C LYS A 88 9.29 -4.67 5.89
N THR A 89 8.44 -5.45 5.22
CA THR A 89 7.43 -4.90 4.30
C THR A 89 6.38 -4.06 5.04
N HIS A 90 5.99 -4.45 6.25
CA HIS A 90 5.14 -3.63 7.11
C HIS A 90 5.79 -2.30 7.48
N GLN A 91 7.09 -2.31 7.80
CA GLN A 91 7.83 -1.09 8.11
C GLN A 91 7.93 -0.16 6.89
N GLU A 92 8.33 -0.69 5.73
CA GLU A 92 8.41 0.08 4.49
C GLU A 92 7.04 0.67 4.09
N LEU A 93 5.96 -0.10 4.26
CA LEU A 93 4.60 0.39 4.03
C LEU A 93 4.22 1.49 5.03
N GLY A 94 4.66 1.39 6.28
CA GLY A 94 4.49 2.42 7.29
C GLY A 94 5.17 3.72 6.90
N ASP A 95 6.45 3.65 6.53
CA ASP A 95 7.25 4.80 6.11
C ASP A 95 6.69 5.45 4.83
N ALA A 96 6.25 4.63 3.87
CA ALA A 96 5.57 5.10 2.65
C ALA A 96 4.27 5.84 2.97
N LYS A 97 3.46 5.35 3.92
CA LYS A 97 2.22 6.03 4.33
C LYS A 97 2.50 7.38 5.01
N VAL A 98 3.53 7.44 5.85
CA VAL A 98 3.95 8.69 6.50
C VAL A 98 4.43 9.71 5.47
N THR A 99 5.26 9.30 4.51
CA THR A 99 5.73 10.19 3.44
C THR A 99 4.60 10.66 2.53
N ILE A 100 3.64 9.79 2.19
CA ILE A 100 2.45 10.19 1.43
C ILE A 100 1.60 11.19 2.21
N ALA A 101 1.41 11.00 3.53
CA ALA A 101 0.66 11.92 4.36
C ALA A 101 1.31 13.31 4.41
N THR A 102 2.64 13.37 4.60
CA THR A 102 3.37 14.64 4.63
C THR A 102 3.39 15.33 3.26
N LEU A 103 3.55 14.59 2.15
CA LEU A 103 3.44 15.17 0.81
C LEU A 103 2.04 15.72 0.54
N ARG A 104 1.00 14.97 0.93
CA ARG A 104 -0.40 15.39 0.76
C ARG A 104 -0.69 16.67 1.55
N GLU A 105 -0.17 16.77 2.77
CA GLU A 105 -0.27 17.98 3.59
C GLU A 105 0.43 19.17 2.91
N ARG A 106 1.67 18.98 2.43
CA ARG A 106 2.44 20.03 1.72
C ARG A 106 1.73 20.49 0.45
N VAL A 107 1.24 19.55 -0.38
CA VAL A 107 0.47 19.88 -1.59
C VAL A 107 -0.82 20.61 -1.23
N GLY A 108 -1.52 20.19 -0.18
CA GLY A 108 -2.71 20.87 0.32
C GLY A 108 -2.42 22.30 0.79
N ALA A 109 -1.31 22.52 1.50
CA ALA A 109 -0.87 23.84 1.93
C ALA A 109 -0.52 24.74 0.74
N ILE A 110 0.21 24.21 -0.24
CA ILE A 110 0.56 24.93 -1.48
C ILE A 110 -0.70 25.31 -2.26
N SER A 111 -1.65 24.38 -2.41
CA SER A 111 -2.91 24.63 -3.11
C SER A 111 -3.72 25.74 -2.42
N ARG A 112 -3.84 25.71 -1.09
CA ARG A 112 -4.52 26.76 -0.32
C ARG A 112 -3.81 28.11 -0.48
N ALA A 113 -2.48 28.13 -0.39
CA ALA A 113 -1.69 29.34 -0.61
C ALA A 113 -1.87 29.91 -2.02
N GLN A 114 -1.96 29.05 -3.05
CA GLN A 114 -2.23 29.46 -4.42
C GLN A 114 -3.63 30.06 -4.59
N HIS A 115 -4.66 29.49 -3.94
CA HIS A 115 -6.00 30.07 -3.94
C HIS A 115 -6.05 31.43 -3.23
N LEU A 116 -5.39 31.57 -2.08
CA LEU A 116 -5.26 32.85 -1.38
C LEU A 116 -4.54 33.89 -2.25
N LYS A 117 -3.51 33.46 -3.00
CA LYS A 117 -2.81 34.31 -3.96
C LYS A 117 -3.72 34.81 -5.07
N GLN A 118 -4.49 33.91 -5.69
CA GLN A 118 -5.45 34.27 -6.73
C GLN A 118 -6.52 35.24 -6.20
N LEU A 119 -7.02 35.01 -4.98
CA LEU A 119 -7.94 35.91 -4.30
C LEU A 119 -7.32 37.29 -4.06
N SER A 120 -6.08 37.35 -3.56
CA SER A 120 -5.36 38.60 -3.31
C SER A 120 -5.17 39.41 -4.59
N VAL A 121 -4.78 38.76 -5.69
CA VAL A 121 -4.66 39.42 -7.00
C VAL A 121 -6.02 39.96 -7.45
N PHE A 122 -7.08 39.17 -7.35
CA PHE A 122 -8.43 39.60 -7.75
C PHE A 122 -8.93 40.79 -6.92
N VAL A 123 -8.74 40.75 -5.60
CA VAL A 123 -9.12 41.87 -4.71
C VAL A 123 -8.27 43.10 -4.99
N GLY A 124 -6.96 42.94 -5.19
CA GLY A 124 -6.06 44.04 -5.53
C GLY A 124 -6.42 44.73 -6.84
N THR A 125 -6.75 43.96 -7.89
CA THR A 125 -7.17 44.53 -9.18
C THR A 125 -8.55 45.18 -9.10
N ALA A 126 -9.49 44.61 -8.33
CA ALA A 126 -10.80 45.22 -8.09
C ALA A 126 -10.69 46.57 -7.37
N ILE A 127 -9.88 46.66 -6.32
CA ILE A 127 -9.64 47.92 -5.57
C ILE A 127 -9.01 48.97 -6.49
N LEU A 128 -8.05 48.59 -7.33
CA LEU A 128 -7.46 49.49 -8.31
C LEU A 128 -8.48 50.00 -9.34
N GLY A 129 -9.37 49.13 -9.81
CA GLY A 129 -10.46 49.53 -10.71
C GLY A 129 -11.36 50.59 -10.07
N VAL A 130 -11.76 50.37 -8.82
CA VAL A 130 -12.56 51.33 -8.03
C VAL A 130 -11.80 52.64 -7.80
N ALA A 131 -10.50 52.57 -7.50
CA ALA A 131 -9.67 53.76 -7.32
C ALA A 131 -9.63 54.63 -8.60
N VAL A 132 -9.47 54.00 -9.77
CA VAL A 132 -9.48 54.70 -11.06
C VAL A 132 -10.83 55.34 -11.35
N ASP A 133 -11.93 54.68 -10.98
CA ASP A 133 -13.28 55.23 -11.15
C ASP A 133 -13.52 56.44 -10.21
N LEU A 134 -13.08 56.35 -8.94
CA LEU A 134 -13.15 57.48 -8.00
C LEU A 134 -12.28 58.66 -8.45
N TYR A 135 -11.12 58.40 -9.03
CA TYR A 135 -10.25 59.44 -9.60
C TYR A 135 -10.96 60.23 -10.69
N LYS A 136 -11.67 59.53 -11.59
CA LYS A 136 -12.45 60.15 -12.68
C LYS A 136 -13.62 61.00 -12.18
N ASN A 137 -14.17 60.66 -11.01
CA ASN A 137 -15.29 61.38 -10.39
C ASN A 137 -14.85 62.59 -9.54
N ASN A 138 -13.61 63.08 -9.66
CA ASN A 138 -13.04 64.23 -8.92
C ASN A 138 -13.06 64.10 -7.39
N ILE A 139 -13.11 62.87 -6.84
CA ILE A 139 -13.01 62.63 -5.40
C ILE A 139 -11.55 62.30 -5.06
N GLU A 140 -10.70 63.33 -5.07
CA GLU A 140 -9.24 63.17 -5.09
C GLU A 140 -8.67 62.47 -3.85
N LYS A 141 -9.09 62.87 -2.63
CA LYS A 141 -8.51 62.35 -1.36
C LYS A 141 -8.65 60.83 -1.17
N PRO A 142 -9.83 60.20 -1.27
CA PRO A 142 -9.99 58.76 -1.10
C PRO A 142 -9.40 57.94 -2.26
N SER A 143 -9.32 58.52 -3.47
CA SER A 143 -8.76 57.86 -4.65
C SER A 143 -7.28 57.49 -4.47
N TYR A 144 -6.45 58.43 -3.98
CA TYR A 144 -5.03 58.16 -3.76
C TYR A 144 -4.79 57.10 -2.68
N LEU A 145 -5.58 57.13 -1.60
CA LEU A 145 -5.50 56.13 -0.53
C LEU A 145 -5.83 54.72 -1.06
N LEU A 146 -6.95 54.56 -1.78
CA LEU A 146 -7.31 53.27 -2.37
C LEU A 146 -6.28 52.79 -3.40
N GLY A 147 -5.74 53.68 -4.21
CA GLY A 147 -4.72 53.36 -5.21
C GLY A 147 -3.44 52.81 -4.58
N ILE A 148 -2.93 53.47 -3.54
CA ILE A 148 -1.73 53.02 -2.82
C ILE A 148 -1.97 51.66 -2.18
N VAL A 149 -3.11 51.46 -1.53
CA VAL A 149 -3.47 50.17 -0.91
C VAL A 149 -3.53 49.05 -1.96
N GLY A 150 -4.14 49.30 -3.11
CA GLY A 150 -4.22 48.34 -4.22
C GLY A 150 -2.83 47.97 -4.77
N VAL A 151 -1.95 48.94 -4.96
CA VAL A 151 -0.56 48.70 -5.41
C VAL A 151 0.23 47.90 -4.37
N VAL A 152 0.10 48.23 -3.08
CA VAL A 152 0.78 47.51 -2.00
C VAL A 152 0.32 46.05 -1.93
N LEU A 153 -0.98 45.77 -2.09
CA LEU A 153 -1.51 44.40 -2.12
C LEU A 153 -0.95 43.58 -3.30
N LEU A 154 -0.82 44.18 -4.48
CA LEU A 154 -0.21 43.52 -5.64
C LEU A 154 1.28 43.26 -5.43
N LEU A 155 2.01 44.24 -4.88
CA LEU A 155 3.44 44.10 -4.58
C LEU A 155 3.71 43.06 -3.49
N ALA A 156 2.91 43.05 -2.43
CA ALA A 156 3.00 42.03 -1.39
C ALA A 156 2.82 40.64 -1.97
N THR A 157 1.84 40.47 -2.86
CA THR A 157 1.57 39.20 -3.56
C THR A 157 2.73 38.75 -4.47
N TRP A 158 3.49 39.71 -5.00
CA TRP A 158 4.69 39.43 -5.79
C TRP A 158 5.89 39.06 -4.91
N LEU A 159 6.06 39.72 -3.76
CA LEU A 159 7.16 39.47 -2.82
C LEU A 159 7.07 38.08 -2.19
N THR A 160 5.87 37.65 -1.78
CA THR A 160 5.65 36.31 -1.18
C THR A 160 5.94 35.16 -2.15
N LYS A 161 6.08 35.44 -3.46
CA LYS A 161 6.52 34.44 -4.46
C LYS A 161 8.00 34.07 -4.30
N ARG A 162 8.81 34.94 -3.71
CA ARG A 162 10.28 34.80 -3.68
C ARG A 162 10.81 34.09 -2.44
N GLU A 163 10.12 34.17 -1.30
CA GLU A 163 10.55 33.53 -0.05
C GLU A 163 10.35 32.01 0.01
N GLY A 164 9.56 31.41 -0.90
CA GLY A 164 9.32 29.96 -0.92
C GLY A 164 10.26 29.15 -1.82
N ALA A 165 11.35 29.74 -2.34
CA ALA A 165 12.26 29.09 -3.30
C ALA A 165 13.61 28.62 -2.70
N ASP A 166 13.91 28.98 -1.45
CA ASP A 166 15.22 28.76 -0.82
C ASP A 166 15.19 27.74 0.35
N GLU A 167 14.13 26.94 0.50
CA GLU A 167 14.06 25.80 1.45
C GLU A 167 13.75 24.46 0.76
#